data_AF-A0A965PKQ3-F1
#
_entry.id   AF-A0A965PKQ3-F1
#
_cell.length_a   1.000
_cell.length_b   1.000
_cell.length_c   1.000
_cell.angle_alpha   90.00
_cell.angle_beta   90.00
_cell.angle_gamma   90.00
#
_symmetry.space_group_name_H-M   'P 1'
#
loop_
_entity.id
_entity.type
_entity.pdbx_description
1 polymer ?
#
loop_
_entity_poly.entity_id
_entity_poly.type
_entity_poly.pdbx_seq_one_letter_code
_entity_poly.pdbx_strand_id
1 'polypeptide(L)'
;KLTTGNQNTAVGISSLGWNASAATTGSYNAAFGQGALTALTSGSSNVAVGSGSLQANTTASNNTAVGYQAGYSNTTSSYTTFIGQGAGYANTTGGNALAVGALSLYANTTGTDNSAIGTEALRANTTGGNNTALGRQALYSNTTASNNTAVGYQAGYDNTTGAGGVAFGYQAALANTTGNYNIFIGAFAGQGAGSSITGGNNTVIGTSAGASLTTGTYNTFVGAAGQVNQGSGGLVTTGSKNTILGPYNGNQGGLDIRTASKYIVLSDGDGNPILSTCYGRSLAISETCQPQPGFGITFPATQNPSSNANTLDDYERGSWTPTFTNLTIGNGSVWGTYVKIGRQVTVNFGFNFGSTSSFSGGITSITGLPFATETTGQHVAVASFLKQGSGWYTGSVTGQNTSLQHLSVSGGNSVVGATNPFTWAANDYAAITLTYITPA
;
A
#
# COMPACT_ATOMS: atom_id res chain seq x y z
N LYS A 1 38.48 22.64 -50.43
CA LYS A 1 37.63 23.63 -51.14
C LYS A 1 37.65 24.91 -50.30
N LEU A 2 37.80 26.10 -50.91
CA LEU A 2 37.76 27.36 -50.16
C LEU A 2 36.36 27.59 -49.57
N THR A 3 36.27 28.05 -48.33
CA THR A 3 35.02 28.46 -47.67
C THR A 3 34.76 29.94 -47.96
N THR A 4 33.50 30.34 -48.09
CA THR A 4 33.13 31.78 -48.13
C THR A 4 32.78 32.31 -46.73
N GLY A 5 32.54 31.43 -45.77
CA GLY A 5 32.45 31.78 -44.35
C GLY A 5 33.81 31.99 -43.68
N ASN A 6 33.80 32.70 -42.55
CA ASN A 6 35.00 33.14 -41.84
C ASN A 6 35.39 32.17 -40.71
N GLN A 7 36.68 32.17 -40.35
CA GLN A 7 37.21 31.50 -39.15
C GLN A 7 36.95 29.99 -39.09
N ASN A 8 37.06 29.32 -40.24
CA ASN A 8 36.98 27.87 -40.32
C ASN A 8 38.38 27.22 -40.27
N THR A 9 38.50 26.09 -39.60
CA THR A 9 39.71 25.25 -39.58
C THR A 9 39.40 23.89 -40.20
N ALA A 10 40.21 23.45 -41.17
CA ALA A 10 40.05 22.15 -41.81
C ALA A 10 41.39 21.42 -41.89
N VAL A 11 41.47 20.22 -41.33
CA VAL A 11 42.66 19.37 -41.32
C VAL A 11 42.26 17.95 -41.69
N GLY A 12 42.76 17.44 -42.82
CA GLY A 12 42.50 16.08 -43.30
C GLY A 12 42.00 16.05 -44.74
N ILE A 13 41.96 14.84 -45.32
CA ILE A 13 41.50 14.64 -46.70
C ILE A 13 39.98 14.84 -46.76
N SER A 14 39.51 15.61 -47.74
CA SER A 14 38.08 15.85 -47.96
C SER A 14 37.32 16.40 -46.74
N SER A 15 38.00 17.18 -45.90
CA SER A 15 37.38 17.86 -44.76
C SER A 15 36.69 19.16 -45.21
N LEU A 16 35.63 19.52 -44.50
CA LEU A 16 34.91 20.80 -44.56
C LEU A 16 34.40 21.21 -45.96
N GLY A 17 33.14 20.89 -46.24
CA GLY A 17 32.42 21.32 -47.45
C GLY A 17 33.05 20.82 -48.75
N TRP A 18 33.85 19.76 -48.72
CA TRP A 18 34.52 19.20 -49.89
C TRP A 18 33.53 18.67 -50.93
N ASN A 19 32.49 17.94 -50.48
CA ASN A 19 31.45 17.35 -51.33
C ASN A 19 30.23 18.26 -51.53
N ALA A 20 30.18 19.42 -50.89
CA ALA A 20 29.09 20.37 -51.08
C ALA A 20 29.05 20.90 -52.53
N SER A 21 27.87 21.16 -53.07
CA SER A 21 27.71 21.74 -54.42
C SER A 21 28.28 23.17 -54.50
N ALA A 22 28.12 23.95 -53.44
CA ALA A 22 28.73 25.27 -53.26
C ALA A 22 29.90 25.25 -52.26
N ALA A 23 30.69 26.33 -52.19
CA ALA A 23 31.57 26.56 -51.04
C ALA A 23 30.71 26.78 -49.79
N THR A 24 31.17 26.32 -48.61
CA THR A 24 30.40 26.55 -47.38
C THR A 24 30.38 28.04 -47.02
N THR A 25 29.19 28.58 -46.78
CA THR A 25 28.96 29.92 -46.22
C THR A 25 29.02 29.93 -44.69
N GLY A 26 29.10 28.75 -44.06
CA GLY A 26 29.19 28.59 -42.62
C GLY A 26 30.49 29.13 -42.03
N SER A 27 30.41 29.73 -40.84
CA SER A 27 31.56 30.30 -40.13
C SER A 27 31.86 29.52 -38.85
N TYR A 28 33.06 29.68 -38.30
CA TYR A 28 33.47 29.11 -37.00
C TYR A 28 33.41 27.57 -36.91
N ASN A 29 33.63 26.87 -38.02
CA ASN A 29 33.65 25.40 -38.03
C ASN A 29 35.08 24.86 -37.85
N ALA A 30 35.23 23.82 -37.04
CA ALA A 30 36.48 23.07 -36.88
C ALA A 30 36.29 21.63 -37.37
N ALA A 31 36.99 21.24 -38.44
CA ALA A 31 36.97 19.90 -39.01
C ALA A 31 38.37 19.28 -38.96
N PHE A 32 38.52 18.17 -38.22
CA PHE A 32 39.77 17.42 -38.09
C PHE A 32 39.52 15.94 -38.38
N GLY A 33 40.11 15.41 -39.45
CA GLY A 33 39.97 14.02 -39.87
C GLY A 33 39.45 13.87 -41.30
N GLN A 34 39.65 12.69 -41.88
CA GLN A 34 39.22 12.40 -43.24
C GLN A 34 37.68 12.42 -43.33
N GLY A 35 37.15 13.22 -44.26
CA GLY A 35 35.71 13.35 -44.48
C GLY A 35 34.92 14.08 -43.38
N ALA A 36 35.58 14.69 -42.39
CA ALA A 36 34.89 15.45 -41.34
C ALA A 36 34.18 16.68 -41.94
N LEU A 37 32.89 16.88 -41.65
CA LEU A 37 32.05 17.97 -42.19
C LEU A 37 32.09 18.10 -43.73
N THR A 38 32.24 17.00 -44.48
CA THR A 38 32.42 17.07 -45.95
C THR A 38 31.20 17.64 -46.71
N ALA A 39 29.99 17.47 -46.18
CA ALA A 39 28.75 17.92 -46.85
C ALA A 39 28.30 19.34 -46.48
N LEU A 40 29.03 20.05 -45.61
CA LEU A 40 28.59 21.33 -45.03
C LEU A 40 28.43 22.42 -46.10
N THR A 41 27.25 23.05 -46.18
CA THR A 41 26.91 24.15 -47.10
C THR A 41 26.72 25.48 -46.40
N SER A 42 26.06 25.53 -45.23
CA SER A 42 25.77 26.81 -44.54
C SER A 42 25.79 26.78 -43.01
N GLY A 43 25.94 25.60 -42.39
CA GLY A 43 25.98 25.46 -40.93
C GLY A 43 27.20 26.10 -40.29
N SER A 44 27.03 26.71 -39.12
CA SER A 44 28.10 27.44 -38.40
C SER A 44 28.37 26.83 -37.02
N SER A 45 29.54 27.13 -36.45
CA SER A 45 29.90 26.74 -35.08
C SER A 45 29.88 25.23 -34.83
N ASN A 46 30.27 24.42 -35.82
CA ASN A 46 30.37 22.97 -35.67
C ASN A 46 31.80 22.55 -35.35
N VAL A 47 31.96 21.61 -34.41
CA VAL A 47 33.22 20.93 -34.10
C VAL A 47 33.09 19.48 -34.54
N ALA A 48 33.96 19.02 -35.43
CA ALA A 48 34.01 17.65 -35.95
C ALA A 48 35.43 17.14 -35.89
N VAL A 49 35.71 16.22 -34.97
CA VAL A 49 37.03 15.63 -34.74
C VAL A 49 36.94 14.12 -34.85
N GLY A 50 37.58 13.54 -35.85
CA GLY A 50 37.56 12.11 -36.16
C GLY A 50 37.11 11.83 -37.60
N SER A 51 37.57 10.71 -38.16
CA SER A 51 37.22 10.32 -39.51
C SER A 51 35.71 10.14 -39.67
N GLY A 52 35.12 10.81 -40.65
CA GLY A 52 33.67 10.77 -40.91
C GLY A 52 32.79 11.43 -39.84
N SER A 53 33.35 12.22 -38.93
CA SER A 53 32.54 12.96 -37.94
C SER A 53 31.69 14.04 -38.63
N LEU A 54 30.39 14.10 -38.31
CA LEU A 54 29.39 14.98 -38.95
C LEU A 54 29.46 14.98 -40.49
N GLN A 55 29.75 13.83 -41.11
CA GLN A 55 30.02 13.76 -42.55
C GLN A 55 28.83 14.28 -43.39
N ALA A 56 27.61 13.92 -43.03
CA ALA A 56 26.40 14.28 -43.77
C ALA A 56 25.81 15.67 -43.40
N ASN A 57 26.43 16.42 -42.48
CA ASN A 57 25.86 17.70 -42.01
C ASN A 57 25.92 18.73 -43.14
N THR A 58 24.75 19.24 -43.53
CA THR A 58 24.59 20.22 -44.62
C THR A 58 24.40 21.63 -44.07
N THR A 59 23.38 21.84 -43.25
CA THR A 59 22.96 23.18 -42.80
C THR A 59 22.94 23.34 -41.28
N ALA A 60 23.18 22.27 -40.52
CA ALA A 60 23.05 22.30 -39.07
C ALA A 60 24.19 23.06 -38.39
N SER A 61 23.86 23.72 -37.28
CA SER A 61 24.80 24.57 -36.54
C SER A 61 24.94 24.11 -35.09
N ASN A 62 26.01 24.56 -34.44
CA ASN A 62 26.25 24.36 -33.01
C ASN A 62 26.34 22.88 -32.59
N ASN A 63 26.91 22.02 -33.43
CA ASN A 63 27.12 20.61 -33.11
C ASN A 63 28.56 20.34 -32.70
N THR A 64 28.75 19.48 -31.69
CA THR A 64 30.06 18.94 -31.32
C THR A 64 30.08 17.45 -31.58
N ALA A 65 31.00 16.96 -32.40
CA ALA A 65 31.20 15.55 -32.69
C ALA A 65 32.67 15.17 -32.56
N VAL A 66 33.00 14.26 -31.66
CA VAL A 66 34.36 13.81 -31.38
C VAL A 66 34.40 12.28 -31.36
N GLY A 67 35.02 11.67 -32.36
CA GLY A 67 35.14 10.22 -32.52
C GLY A 67 35.03 9.77 -33.97
N TYR A 68 35.48 8.54 -34.24
CA TYR A 68 35.27 7.90 -35.54
C TYR A 68 33.77 7.77 -35.83
N GLN A 69 33.30 8.39 -36.91
CA GLN A 69 31.90 8.40 -37.35
C GLN A 69 30.88 8.94 -36.33
N ALA A 70 31.31 9.81 -35.40
CA ALA A 70 30.39 10.51 -34.51
C ALA A 70 29.46 11.44 -35.32
N GLY A 71 28.14 11.29 -35.16
CA GLY A 71 27.14 12.07 -35.91
C GLY A 71 27.16 11.88 -37.42
N TYR A 72 27.64 10.73 -37.92
CA TYR A 72 27.92 10.49 -39.35
C TYR A 72 26.76 10.90 -40.29
N SER A 73 25.52 10.57 -39.92
CA SER A 73 24.32 10.79 -40.74
C SER A 73 23.54 12.06 -40.37
N ASN A 74 24.05 12.90 -39.45
CA ASN A 74 23.37 14.14 -39.04
C ASN A 74 23.33 15.10 -40.22
N THR A 75 22.13 15.40 -40.73
CA THR A 75 21.95 16.26 -41.90
C THR A 75 21.57 17.70 -41.53
N THR A 76 20.58 17.86 -40.65
CA THR A 76 20.00 19.17 -40.27
C THR A 76 19.81 19.35 -38.76
N SER A 77 20.20 18.37 -37.95
CA SER A 77 20.02 18.41 -36.48
C SER A 77 21.08 19.32 -35.83
N SER A 78 20.61 20.38 -35.17
CA SER A 78 21.45 21.39 -34.50
C SER A 78 21.49 21.16 -32.97
N TYR A 79 22.48 21.77 -32.32
CA TYR A 79 22.68 21.72 -30.86
C TYR A 79 22.91 20.31 -30.29
N THR A 80 23.60 19.46 -31.04
CA THR A 80 23.94 18.10 -30.61
C THR A 80 25.37 17.99 -30.09
N THR A 81 25.59 17.06 -29.16
CA THR A 81 26.93 16.71 -28.67
C THR A 81 27.12 15.20 -28.76
N PHE A 82 28.02 14.74 -29.62
CA PHE A 82 28.33 13.34 -29.85
C PHE A 82 29.81 13.06 -29.55
N ILE A 83 30.11 12.30 -28.50
CA ILE A 83 31.48 12.02 -28.08
C ILE A 83 31.64 10.52 -27.93
N GLY A 84 32.43 9.90 -28.80
CA GLY A 84 32.64 8.44 -28.84
C GLY A 84 32.55 7.89 -30.26
N GLN A 85 33.08 6.68 -30.45
CA GLN A 85 32.99 6.00 -31.74
C GLN A 85 31.53 5.69 -32.07
N GLY A 86 31.05 6.16 -33.23
CA GLY A 86 29.67 5.96 -33.69
C GLY A 86 28.59 6.57 -32.81
N ALA A 87 28.91 7.49 -31.91
CA ALA A 87 27.92 8.22 -31.12
C ALA A 87 26.99 9.01 -32.05
N GLY A 88 25.68 8.82 -31.96
CA GLY A 88 24.70 9.49 -32.84
C GLY A 88 24.81 9.14 -34.32
N TYR A 89 25.36 7.97 -34.69
CA TYR A 89 25.70 7.60 -36.07
C TYR A 89 24.56 7.81 -37.08
N ALA A 90 23.34 7.37 -36.76
CA ALA A 90 22.18 7.42 -37.65
C ALA A 90 21.26 8.63 -37.42
N ASN A 91 21.62 9.57 -36.52
CA ASN A 91 20.80 10.76 -36.24
C ASN A 91 20.65 11.57 -37.52
N THR A 92 19.43 11.74 -38.06
CA THR A 92 19.21 12.51 -39.29
C THR A 92 18.68 13.90 -38.96
N THR A 93 17.51 13.99 -38.31
CA THR A 93 16.81 15.25 -38.01
C THR A 93 16.53 15.49 -36.52
N GLY A 94 16.81 14.52 -35.64
CA GLY A 94 16.59 14.62 -34.20
C GLY A 94 17.55 15.61 -33.51
N GLY A 95 17.08 16.84 -33.28
CA GLY A 95 17.79 17.94 -32.59
C GLY A 95 18.07 17.70 -31.10
N ASN A 96 18.99 18.50 -30.53
CA ASN A 96 19.26 18.58 -29.08
C ASN A 96 19.67 17.26 -28.39
N ALA A 97 20.30 16.35 -29.12
CA ALA A 97 20.76 15.08 -28.57
C ALA A 97 22.16 15.21 -27.93
N LEU A 98 22.31 14.70 -26.71
CA LEU A 98 23.60 14.45 -26.05
C LEU A 98 23.89 12.95 -26.10
N ALA A 99 24.99 12.55 -26.71
CA ALA A 99 25.44 11.16 -26.76
C ALA A 99 26.93 11.07 -26.40
N VAL A 100 27.26 10.48 -25.25
CA VAL A 100 28.63 10.33 -24.75
C VAL A 100 28.90 8.87 -24.45
N GLY A 101 29.73 8.23 -25.26
CA GLY A 101 30.04 6.81 -25.18
C GLY A 101 30.15 6.18 -26.58
N ALA A 102 30.83 5.04 -26.68
CA ALA A 102 30.82 4.29 -27.94
C ALA A 102 29.41 3.80 -28.25
N LEU A 103 28.95 4.03 -29.48
CA LEU A 103 27.64 3.62 -30.00
C LEU A 103 26.43 4.12 -29.18
N SER A 104 26.60 5.16 -28.36
CA SER A 104 25.48 5.80 -27.68
C SER A 104 24.58 6.49 -28.71
N LEU A 105 23.27 6.33 -28.59
CA LEU A 105 22.27 6.93 -29.48
C LEU A 105 22.45 6.54 -30.97
N TYR A 106 23.02 5.37 -31.24
CA TYR A 106 23.48 4.94 -32.58
C TYR A 106 22.39 4.97 -33.65
N ALA A 107 21.18 4.48 -33.35
CA ALA A 107 20.09 4.31 -34.32
C ALA A 107 19.06 5.45 -34.34
N ASN A 108 19.25 6.53 -33.57
CA ASN A 108 18.28 7.63 -33.49
C ASN A 108 18.07 8.19 -34.88
N THR A 109 16.85 8.31 -35.38
CA THR A 109 16.58 8.93 -36.68
C THR A 109 15.99 10.32 -36.48
N THR A 110 14.83 10.41 -35.80
CA THR A 110 14.08 11.66 -35.63
C THR A 110 13.81 12.06 -34.17
N GLY A 111 14.17 11.23 -33.19
CA GLY A 111 13.94 11.53 -31.77
C GLY A 111 14.73 12.75 -31.29
N THR A 112 14.09 13.67 -30.58
CA THR A 112 14.70 14.90 -30.06
C THR A 112 14.93 14.86 -28.55
N ASP A 113 15.82 15.72 -28.06
CA ASP A 113 15.98 16.01 -26.62
C ASP A 113 16.34 14.76 -25.79
N ASN A 114 17.16 13.88 -26.37
CA ASN A 114 17.63 12.66 -25.74
C ASN A 114 19.04 12.85 -25.16
N SER A 115 19.26 12.34 -23.94
CA SER A 115 20.55 12.39 -23.24
C SER A 115 21.03 10.98 -22.95
N ALA A 116 22.06 10.51 -23.66
CA ALA A 116 22.61 9.17 -23.59
C ALA A 116 24.08 9.22 -23.15
N ILE A 117 24.38 8.81 -21.93
CA ILE A 117 25.74 8.80 -21.38
C ILE A 117 26.08 7.38 -20.95
N GLY A 118 26.98 6.73 -21.69
CA GLY A 118 27.39 5.35 -21.50
C GLY A 118 27.55 4.62 -22.82
N THR A 119 28.39 3.57 -22.82
CA THR A 119 28.53 2.72 -24.01
C THR A 119 27.19 2.05 -24.32
N GLU A 120 26.73 2.18 -25.56
CA GLU A 120 25.46 1.65 -26.07
C GLU A 120 24.20 2.14 -25.32
N ALA A 121 24.26 3.27 -24.60
CA ALA A 121 23.06 3.90 -24.05
C ALA A 121 22.13 4.37 -25.18
N LEU A 122 20.82 4.08 -25.10
CA LEU A 122 19.82 4.41 -26.14
C LEU A 122 20.21 3.92 -27.56
N ARG A 123 20.93 2.80 -27.67
CA ARG A 123 21.48 2.32 -28.95
C ARG A 123 20.42 2.13 -30.04
N ALA A 124 19.27 1.55 -29.70
CA ALA A 124 18.20 1.22 -30.66
C ALA A 124 17.10 2.29 -30.81
N ASN A 125 17.22 3.46 -30.15
CA ASN A 125 16.21 4.51 -30.23
C ASN A 125 16.05 4.95 -31.67
N THR A 126 14.84 4.99 -32.22
CA THR A 126 14.58 5.46 -33.60
C THR A 126 13.86 6.80 -33.57
N THR A 127 12.68 6.87 -32.95
CA THR A 127 11.83 8.08 -32.95
C THR A 127 11.49 8.61 -31.57
N GLY A 128 11.80 7.87 -30.50
CA GLY A 128 11.54 8.29 -29.13
C GLY A 128 12.29 9.56 -28.74
N GLY A 129 11.63 10.48 -28.04
CA GLY A 129 12.21 11.75 -27.57
C GLY A 129 12.15 11.93 -26.06
N ASN A 130 12.85 12.94 -25.55
CA ASN A 130 12.86 13.30 -24.13
C ASN A 130 13.30 12.15 -23.20
N ASN A 131 14.23 11.30 -23.64
CA ASN A 131 14.74 10.20 -22.83
C ASN A 131 16.10 10.56 -22.19
N THR A 132 16.29 10.20 -20.93
CA THR A 132 17.59 10.28 -20.23
C THR A 132 18.08 8.86 -19.92
N ALA A 133 19.23 8.48 -20.45
CA ALA A 133 19.88 7.19 -20.23
C ALA A 133 21.31 7.41 -19.74
N LEU A 134 21.59 7.10 -18.47
CA LEU A 134 22.91 7.22 -17.84
C LEU A 134 23.38 5.86 -17.36
N GLY A 135 24.31 5.25 -18.08
CA GLY A 135 24.87 3.94 -17.77
C GLY A 135 25.13 3.12 -19.03
N ARG A 136 26.05 2.15 -18.95
CA ARG A 136 26.29 1.22 -20.04
C ARG A 136 25.00 0.44 -20.33
N GLN A 137 24.55 0.47 -21.59
CA GLN A 137 23.34 -0.19 -22.08
C GLN A 137 22.03 0.23 -21.37
N ALA A 138 21.98 1.43 -20.77
CA ALA A 138 20.72 1.99 -20.29
C ALA A 138 19.78 2.29 -21.48
N LEU A 139 18.51 1.86 -21.39
CA LEU A 139 17.51 1.95 -22.47
C LEU A 139 18.00 1.40 -23.83
N TYR A 140 18.79 0.32 -23.81
CA TYR A 140 19.44 -0.23 -24.99
C TYR A 140 18.47 -0.55 -26.15
N SER A 141 17.33 -1.19 -25.85
CA SER A 141 16.33 -1.63 -26.83
C SER A 141 15.21 -0.63 -27.11
N ASN A 142 15.26 0.59 -26.53
CA ASN A 142 14.20 1.59 -26.68
C ASN A 142 14.04 1.91 -28.16
N THR A 143 12.84 1.78 -28.75
CA THR A 143 12.65 2.08 -30.19
C THR A 143 11.89 3.38 -30.37
N THR A 144 10.64 3.45 -29.90
CA THR A 144 9.75 4.61 -30.10
C THR A 144 9.31 5.28 -28.80
N ALA A 145 9.66 4.71 -27.64
CA ALA A 145 9.19 5.22 -26.37
C ALA A 145 9.85 6.57 -25.99
N SER A 146 9.08 7.42 -25.34
CA SER A 146 9.48 8.79 -24.95
C SER A 146 9.31 9.01 -23.45
N ASN A 147 9.95 10.07 -22.94
CA ASN A 147 9.85 10.53 -21.55
C ASN A 147 10.33 9.49 -20.50
N ASN A 148 11.32 8.67 -20.84
CA ASN A 148 11.90 7.71 -19.89
C ASN A 148 13.17 8.24 -19.24
N THR A 149 13.36 7.95 -17.95
CA THR A 149 14.63 8.19 -17.24
C THR A 149 15.20 6.87 -16.75
N ALA A 150 16.37 6.48 -17.26
CA ALA A 150 17.09 5.28 -16.86
C ALA A 150 18.50 5.62 -16.38
N VAL A 151 18.84 5.24 -15.15
CA VAL A 151 20.13 5.50 -14.53
C VAL A 151 20.66 4.21 -13.90
N GLY A 152 21.75 3.67 -14.44
CA GLY A 152 22.36 2.43 -13.99
C GLY A 152 22.77 1.52 -15.15
N TYR A 153 23.60 0.52 -14.85
CA TYR A 153 23.93 -0.50 -15.83
C TYR A 153 22.69 -1.32 -16.20
N GLN A 154 22.37 -1.37 -17.51
CA GLN A 154 21.21 -2.09 -18.05
C GLN A 154 19.85 -1.67 -17.42
N ALA A 155 19.75 -0.44 -16.92
CA ALA A 155 18.47 0.10 -16.50
C ALA A 155 17.53 0.26 -17.72
N GLY A 156 16.35 -0.36 -17.67
CA GLY A 156 15.37 -0.35 -18.76
C GLY A 156 15.85 -1.04 -20.05
N TYR A 157 16.75 -2.02 -19.95
CA TYR A 157 17.45 -2.62 -21.10
C TYR A 157 16.52 -3.10 -22.23
N ASP A 158 15.45 -3.85 -21.91
CA ASP A 158 14.50 -4.39 -22.89
C ASP A 158 13.30 -3.48 -23.17
N ASN A 159 13.31 -2.23 -22.70
CA ASN A 159 12.24 -1.29 -23.02
C ASN A 159 12.17 -1.04 -24.50
N THR A 160 10.99 -1.20 -25.11
CA THR A 160 10.79 -0.99 -26.54
C THR A 160 9.86 0.18 -26.77
N THR A 161 8.65 0.15 -26.19
CA THR A 161 7.60 1.17 -26.37
C THR A 161 7.03 1.71 -25.07
N GLY A 162 7.45 1.21 -23.90
CA GLY A 162 7.00 1.69 -22.59
C GLY A 162 7.47 3.13 -22.33
N ALA A 163 6.54 4.06 -22.16
CA ALA A 163 6.79 5.49 -22.03
C ALA A 163 6.54 6.01 -20.59
N GLY A 164 7.17 7.13 -20.25
CA GLY A 164 6.95 7.82 -18.97
C GLY A 164 7.47 7.09 -17.74
N GLY A 165 8.40 6.14 -17.91
CA GLY A 165 8.94 5.31 -16.84
C GLY A 165 10.23 5.86 -16.21
N VAL A 166 10.47 5.47 -14.96
CA VAL A 166 11.73 5.72 -14.24
C VAL A 166 12.36 4.37 -13.91
N ALA A 167 13.63 4.18 -14.27
CA ALA A 167 14.43 3.01 -13.94
C ALA A 167 15.75 3.45 -13.30
N PHE A 168 15.90 3.28 -11.99
CA PHE A 168 17.10 3.71 -11.27
C PHE A 168 17.73 2.52 -10.54
N GLY A 169 18.92 2.09 -10.96
CA GLY A 169 19.67 1.00 -10.35
C GLY A 169 20.22 -0.01 -11.36
N TYR A 170 21.05 -0.93 -10.87
CA TYR A 170 21.56 -2.06 -11.64
C TYR A 170 20.39 -2.95 -12.09
N GLN A 171 20.19 -3.10 -13.40
CA GLN A 171 19.12 -3.90 -14.00
C GLN A 171 17.70 -3.58 -13.46
N ALA A 172 17.46 -2.33 -13.06
CA ALA A 172 16.11 -1.86 -12.75
C ALA A 172 15.27 -1.84 -14.04
N ALA A 173 14.00 -2.28 -13.97
CA ALA A 173 13.11 -2.37 -15.12
C ALA A 173 13.65 -3.23 -16.29
N LEU A 174 14.53 -4.20 -16.02
CA LEU A 174 15.30 -4.92 -17.04
C LEU A 174 14.43 -5.40 -18.20
N ALA A 175 13.31 -6.06 -17.88
CA ALA A 175 12.39 -6.67 -18.83
C ALA A 175 11.10 -5.85 -19.06
N ASN A 176 11.05 -4.56 -18.69
CA ASN A 176 9.90 -3.71 -19.03
C ASN A 176 9.91 -3.41 -20.52
N THR A 177 9.01 -4.03 -21.29
CA THR A 177 8.98 -3.91 -22.76
C THR A 177 7.99 -2.85 -23.22
N THR A 178 6.76 -2.87 -22.69
CA THR A 178 5.65 -1.99 -23.10
C THR A 178 4.92 -1.33 -21.92
N GLY A 179 5.29 -1.63 -20.68
CA GLY A 179 4.64 -1.08 -19.50
C GLY A 179 4.92 0.41 -19.34
N ASN A 180 3.85 1.22 -19.40
CA ASN A 180 3.92 2.68 -19.27
C ASN A 180 3.89 3.13 -17.81
N TYR A 181 4.48 4.29 -17.52
CA TYR A 181 4.37 4.98 -16.23
C TYR A 181 4.78 4.13 -15.01
N ASN A 182 5.77 3.25 -15.20
CA ASN A 182 6.32 2.48 -14.10
C ASN A 182 7.51 3.20 -13.48
N ILE A 183 7.59 3.20 -12.15
CA ILE A 183 8.73 3.67 -11.37
C ILE A 183 9.40 2.44 -10.77
N PHE A 184 10.64 2.17 -11.16
CA PHE A 184 11.48 1.08 -10.65
C PHE A 184 12.76 1.66 -10.08
N ILE A 185 12.93 1.60 -8.76
CA ILE A 185 14.09 2.17 -8.05
C ILE A 185 14.71 1.11 -7.17
N GLY A 186 15.97 0.76 -7.40
CA GLY A 186 16.71 -0.28 -6.69
C GLY A 186 17.31 -1.30 -7.65
N ALA A 187 18.34 -2.01 -7.20
CA ALA A 187 18.92 -3.09 -7.99
C ALA A 187 17.88 -4.20 -8.20
N PHE A 188 17.70 -4.65 -9.44
CA PHE A 188 16.70 -5.66 -9.82
C PHE A 188 15.23 -5.31 -9.50
N ALA A 189 14.92 -4.02 -9.25
CA ALA A 189 13.53 -3.60 -9.09
C ALA A 189 12.78 -3.79 -10.42
N GLY A 190 11.70 -4.59 -10.42
CA GLY A 190 10.97 -4.90 -11.65
C GLY A 190 11.80 -5.64 -12.70
N GLN A 191 12.57 -6.65 -12.29
CA GLN A 191 13.41 -7.43 -13.23
C GLN A 191 12.59 -8.25 -14.24
N GLY A 192 11.37 -8.66 -13.89
CA GLY A 192 10.44 -9.41 -14.74
C GLY A 192 10.58 -10.94 -14.68
N ALA A 193 11.44 -11.49 -13.82
CA ALA A 193 11.72 -12.93 -13.70
C ALA A 193 11.93 -13.67 -15.03
N GLY A 194 12.57 -13.01 -16.02
CA GLY A 194 12.78 -13.56 -17.36
C GLY A 194 11.57 -13.47 -18.31
N SER A 195 10.51 -12.78 -17.89
CA SER A 195 9.31 -12.48 -18.67
C SER A 195 9.16 -10.97 -18.89
N SER A 196 8.47 -10.60 -19.97
CA SER A 196 8.18 -9.20 -20.29
C SER A 196 7.24 -8.56 -19.26
N ILE A 197 7.60 -7.37 -18.76
CA ILE A 197 6.69 -6.49 -18.04
C ILE A 197 5.93 -5.66 -19.07
N THR A 198 4.62 -5.87 -19.13
CA THR A 198 3.68 -5.13 -19.99
C THR A 198 2.66 -4.34 -19.17
N GLY A 199 2.53 -4.64 -17.88
CA GLY A 199 1.73 -3.88 -16.94
C GLY A 199 2.32 -2.50 -16.66
N GLY A 200 1.46 -1.48 -16.58
CA GLY A 200 1.83 -0.09 -16.32
C GLY A 200 1.37 0.44 -14.96
N ASN A 201 1.77 1.68 -14.68
CA ASN A 201 1.38 2.45 -13.49
C ASN A 201 1.82 1.83 -12.15
N ASN A 202 2.91 1.09 -12.12
CA ASN A 202 3.45 0.52 -10.89
C ASN A 202 4.53 1.42 -10.28
N THR A 203 4.54 1.54 -8.95
CA THR A 203 5.62 2.15 -8.17
C THR A 203 6.34 1.05 -7.40
N VAL A 204 7.60 0.80 -7.70
CA VAL A 204 8.38 -0.33 -7.18
C VAL A 204 9.73 0.18 -6.71
N ILE A 205 9.96 0.15 -5.40
CA ILE A 205 11.10 0.76 -4.74
C ILE A 205 11.73 -0.25 -3.77
N GLY A 206 13.02 -0.52 -3.94
CA GLY A 206 13.81 -1.45 -3.13
C GLY A 206 14.50 -2.51 -3.98
N THR A 207 15.62 -3.02 -3.46
CA THR A 207 16.34 -4.13 -4.10
C THR A 207 15.44 -5.34 -4.26
N SER A 208 15.33 -5.84 -5.49
CA SER A 208 14.49 -6.98 -5.89
C SER A 208 12.99 -6.83 -5.58
N ALA A 209 12.50 -5.61 -5.34
CA ALA A 209 11.07 -5.35 -5.25
C ALA A 209 10.40 -5.59 -6.61
N GLY A 210 9.20 -6.17 -6.61
CA GLY A 210 8.45 -6.47 -7.84
C GLY A 210 9.21 -7.33 -8.86
N ALA A 211 10.17 -8.14 -8.43
CA ALA A 211 11.08 -8.82 -9.35
C ALA A 211 10.39 -9.79 -10.33
N SER A 212 9.23 -10.35 -9.95
CA SER A 212 8.41 -11.22 -10.81
C SER A 212 7.24 -10.52 -11.50
N LEU A 213 7.15 -9.19 -11.43
CA LEU A 213 6.07 -8.45 -12.06
C LEU A 213 6.03 -8.75 -13.57
N THR A 214 4.84 -8.93 -14.15
CA THR A 214 4.65 -9.10 -15.59
C THR A 214 3.52 -8.20 -16.09
N THR A 215 2.27 -8.57 -15.84
CA THR A 215 1.09 -7.83 -16.32
C THR A 215 0.39 -7.00 -15.24
N GLY A 216 0.86 -7.09 -13.99
CA GLY A 216 0.28 -6.34 -12.87
C GLY A 216 0.29 -4.82 -13.08
N THR A 217 -0.76 -4.15 -12.63
CA THR A 217 -0.95 -2.69 -12.85
C THR A 217 -1.34 -1.96 -11.58
N TYR A 218 -0.98 -0.67 -11.48
CA TYR A 218 -1.35 0.18 -10.35
C TYR A 218 -0.86 -0.33 -8.99
N ASN A 219 0.21 -1.12 -8.95
CA ASN A 219 0.76 -1.61 -7.69
C ASN A 219 1.77 -0.62 -7.09
N THR A 220 1.84 -0.57 -5.77
CA THR A 220 2.87 0.16 -5.02
C THR A 220 3.63 -0.84 -4.15
N PHE A 221 4.89 -1.09 -4.44
CA PHE A 221 5.77 -1.98 -3.69
C PHE A 221 6.94 -1.17 -3.16
N VAL A 222 7.12 -1.12 -1.84
CA VAL A 222 8.20 -0.35 -1.21
C VAL A 222 8.85 -1.20 -0.13
N GLY A 223 10.03 -1.73 -0.40
CA GLY A 223 10.77 -2.56 0.54
C GLY A 223 11.86 -3.36 -0.15
N ALA A 224 13.08 -3.28 0.38
CA ALA A 224 14.21 -4.05 -0.12
C ALA A 224 14.31 -5.40 0.62
N ALA A 225 14.90 -6.39 -0.04
CA ALA A 225 15.40 -7.58 0.62
C ALA A 225 16.87 -7.81 0.27
N GLY A 226 17.59 -8.52 1.15
CA GLY A 226 18.98 -8.91 0.93
C GLY A 226 19.16 -10.06 -0.08
N GLN A 227 18.05 -10.67 -0.55
CA GLN A 227 18.05 -11.80 -1.47
C GLN A 227 17.20 -11.48 -2.72
N VAL A 228 17.61 -12.03 -3.86
CA VAL A 228 16.91 -11.88 -5.14
C VAL A 228 15.48 -12.43 -5.02
N ASN A 229 14.50 -11.74 -5.61
CA ASN A 229 13.06 -12.08 -5.59
C ASN A 229 12.36 -12.05 -4.23
N GLN A 230 12.98 -11.45 -3.20
CA GLN A 230 12.36 -11.35 -1.87
C GLN A 230 12.01 -9.91 -1.46
N GLY A 231 12.25 -8.92 -2.31
CA GLY A 231 11.79 -7.55 -2.06
C GLY A 231 10.27 -7.46 -2.02
N SER A 232 9.76 -6.28 -1.66
CA SER A 232 8.32 -6.02 -1.64
C SER A 232 7.65 -6.43 -2.96
N GLY A 233 6.62 -7.26 -2.89
CA GLY A 233 5.91 -7.81 -4.06
C GLY A 233 6.78 -8.67 -4.97
N GLY A 234 7.90 -9.22 -4.49
CA GLY A 234 8.89 -9.93 -5.30
C GLY A 234 8.35 -11.11 -6.13
N LEU A 235 7.25 -11.73 -5.70
CA LEU A 235 6.55 -12.84 -6.37
C LEU A 235 5.24 -12.42 -7.04
N VAL A 236 4.84 -11.14 -6.95
CA VAL A 236 3.61 -10.65 -7.59
C VAL A 236 3.82 -10.55 -9.09
N THR A 237 2.98 -11.24 -9.87
CA THR A 237 3.08 -11.33 -11.33
C THR A 237 2.02 -10.48 -12.02
N THR A 238 0.74 -10.70 -11.69
CA THR A 238 -0.40 -10.12 -12.44
C THR A 238 -1.38 -9.32 -11.58
N GLY A 239 -1.20 -9.29 -10.26
CA GLY A 239 -2.09 -8.55 -9.35
C GLY A 239 -2.14 -7.05 -9.65
N SER A 240 -3.26 -6.39 -9.32
CA SER A 240 -3.46 -4.97 -9.55
C SER A 240 -3.89 -4.19 -8.31
N LYS A 241 -3.55 -2.90 -8.25
CA LYS A 241 -3.97 -2.00 -7.16
C LYS A 241 -3.55 -2.49 -5.76
N ASN A 242 -2.46 -3.26 -5.68
CA ASN A 242 -1.92 -3.70 -4.41
C ASN A 242 -0.92 -2.67 -3.88
N THR A 243 -0.97 -2.39 -2.59
CA THR A 243 0.03 -1.59 -1.89
C THR A 243 0.75 -2.48 -0.88
N ILE A 244 2.04 -2.69 -1.05
CA ILE A 244 2.88 -3.51 -0.18
C ILE A 244 4.01 -2.62 0.32
N LEU A 245 4.10 -2.44 1.64
CA LEU A 245 5.21 -1.77 2.30
C LEU A 245 5.95 -2.77 3.21
N GLY A 246 7.26 -2.83 3.03
CA GLY A 246 8.17 -3.76 3.68
C GLY A 246 8.46 -5.06 2.90
N PRO A 247 9.29 -5.97 3.45
CA PRO A 247 9.80 -7.16 2.74
C PRO A 247 8.77 -8.29 2.58
N TYR A 248 7.56 -7.97 2.13
CA TYR A 248 6.54 -8.97 1.83
C TYR A 248 6.63 -9.42 0.38
N ASN A 249 7.02 -10.67 0.15
CA ASN A 249 7.25 -11.17 -1.20
C ASN A 249 5.95 -11.45 -2.00
N GLY A 250 4.78 -11.45 -1.36
CA GLY A 250 3.49 -11.75 -2.00
C GLY A 250 2.88 -13.11 -1.64
N ASN A 251 3.59 -13.95 -0.87
CA ASN A 251 3.16 -15.30 -0.49
C ASN A 251 3.75 -15.69 0.89
N GLN A 252 3.40 -14.95 1.94
CA GLN A 252 3.79 -15.22 3.33
C GLN A 252 2.52 -15.36 4.19
N GLY A 253 2.59 -16.12 5.29
CA GLY A 253 1.51 -16.17 6.29
C GLY A 253 0.14 -16.66 5.78
N GLY A 254 0.09 -17.39 4.66
CA GLY A 254 -1.16 -17.91 4.07
C GLY A 254 -1.94 -16.91 3.20
N LEU A 255 -1.50 -15.65 3.09
CA LEU A 255 -2.09 -14.65 2.21
C LEU A 255 -1.31 -14.60 0.87
N ASP A 256 -1.85 -15.27 -0.15
CA ASP A 256 -1.28 -15.26 -1.50
C ASP A 256 -1.87 -14.12 -2.34
N ILE A 257 -1.05 -13.10 -2.63
CA ILE A 257 -1.43 -11.94 -3.45
C ILE A 257 -0.69 -11.90 -4.79
N ARG A 258 -0.08 -13.01 -5.22
CA ARG A 258 0.71 -13.06 -6.46
C ARG A 258 -0.09 -12.67 -7.70
N THR A 259 -1.38 -13.03 -7.71
CA THR A 259 -2.34 -12.72 -8.77
C THR A 259 -3.54 -11.91 -8.26
N ALA A 260 -3.66 -11.72 -6.95
CA ALA A 260 -4.79 -11.03 -6.33
C ALA A 260 -4.65 -9.50 -6.45
N SER A 261 -5.74 -8.77 -6.22
CA SER A 261 -5.81 -7.33 -6.44
C SER A 261 -6.46 -6.60 -5.27
N LYS A 262 -6.16 -5.29 -5.13
CA LYS A 262 -6.75 -4.36 -4.15
C LYS A 262 -6.40 -4.65 -2.68
N TYR A 263 -5.22 -5.20 -2.43
CA TYR A 263 -4.73 -5.43 -1.07
C TYR A 263 -3.84 -4.29 -0.59
N ILE A 264 -3.87 -4.02 0.71
CA ILE A 264 -2.86 -3.23 1.41
C ILE A 264 -2.17 -4.16 2.39
N VAL A 265 -0.86 -4.34 2.23
CA VAL A 265 -0.01 -5.18 3.08
C VAL A 265 1.10 -4.32 3.67
N LEU A 266 1.20 -4.33 5.00
CA LEU A 266 2.29 -3.75 5.75
C LEU A 266 3.02 -4.92 6.42
N SER A 267 4.32 -5.06 6.18
CA SER A 267 5.10 -6.18 6.68
C SER A 267 6.46 -5.71 7.20
N ASP A 268 6.93 -6.35 8.27
CA ASP A 268 8.29 -6.21 8.78
C ASP A 268 9.27 -7.20 8.14
N GLY A 269 8.79 -8.12 7.31
CA GLY A 269 9.58 -9.18 6.67
C GLY A 269 9.47 -10.54 7.35
N ASP A 270 8.90 -10.61 8.56
CA ASP A 270 8.79 -11.86 9.34
C ASP A 270 7.44 -12.57 9.10
N GLY A 271 6.65 -12.07 8.14
CA GLY A 271 5.34 -12.63 7.79
C GLY A 271 4.23 -12.26 8.78
N ASN A 272 4.49 -11.43 9.78
CA ASN A 272 3.50 -10.95 10.74
C ASN A 272 2.96 -9.58 10.29
N PRO A 273 1.64 -9.42 10.06
CA PRO A 273 1.05 -8.11 9.86
C PRO A 273 1.01 -7.37 11.20
N ILE A 274 2.12 -6.74 11.62
CA ILE A 274 2.15 -5.93 12.84
C ILE A 274 1.65 -4.54 12.49
N LEU A 275 0.38 -4.30 12.78
CA LEU A 275 -0.13 -2.97 12.97
C LEU A 275 -0.17 -2.66 14.47
N SER A 276 0.97 -2.25 15.03
CA SER A 276 1.05 -1.88 16.45
C SER A 276 0.78 -0.39 16.62
N THR A 277 -0.27 -0.05 17.36
CA THR A 277 -0.52 1.32 17.81
C THR A 277 -0.02 1.45 19.26
N CYS A 278 1.14 2.09 19.44
CA CYS A 278 1.57 2.50 20.78
C CYS A 278 0.83 3.78 21.20
N TYR A 279 0.48 3.89 22.49
CA TYR A 279 -0.12 5.08 23.13
C TYR A 279 -1.57 5.46 22.75
N GLY A 280 -2.47 4.47 22.62
CA GLY A 280 -3.92 4.75 22.56
C GLY A 280 -4.37 5.57 21.34
N ARG A 281 -3.56 5.60 20.27
CA ARG A 281 -3.94 6.18 18.98
C ARG A 281 -4.57 5.08 18.12
N SER A 282 -5.86 5.18 17.85
CA SER A 282 -6.55 4.21 16.99
C SER A 282 -6.08 4.36 15.54
N LEU A 283 -5.68 3.27 14.88
CA LEU A 283 -5.72 3.23 13.42
C LEU A 283 -7.15 2.89 13.01
N ALA A 284 -7.85 3.87 12.44
CA ALA A 284 -9.14 3.63 11.82
C ALA A 284 -8.93 3.13 10.38
N ILE A 285 -9.19 1.85 10.14
CA ILE A 285 -9.44 1.34 8.78
C ILE A 285 -10.95 1.47 8.58
N SER A 286 -11.39 2.47 7.82
CA SER A 286 -12.81 2.72 7.57
C SER A 286 -13.06 2.99 6.10
N GLU A 287 -13.73 2.04 5.46
CA GLU A 287 -14.50 2.27 4.24
C GLU A 287 -15.84 1.57 4.45
N THR A 288 -16.79 2.20 5.18
CA THR A 288 -18.18 1.73 5.31
C THR A 288 -18.33 0.20 5.45
N CYS A 289 -17.73 -0.40 6.49
CA CYS A 289 -17.93 -1.81 6.78
C CYS A 289 -19.31 -2.02 7.41
N GLN A 290 -20.26 -2.57 6.64
CA GLN A 290 -21.21 -3.50 7.24
C GLN A 290 -20.37 -4.59 7.93
N PRO A 291 -20.62 -4.92 9.21
CA PRO A 291 -19.86 -5.97 9.88
C PRO A 291 -20.00 -7.26 9.06
N GLN A 292 -18.87 -7.77 8.55
CA GLN A 292 -18.86 -9.12 8.03
C GLN A 292 -19.22 -10.08 9.18
N PRO A 293 -20.13 -11.05 8.96
CA PRO A 293 -20.38 -12.09 9.94
C PRO A 293 -19.06 -12.79 10.26
N GLY A 294 -18.57 -12.66 11.50
CA GLY A 294 -17.34 -13.30 11.97
C GLY A 294 -16.25 -12.36 12.51
N PHE A 295 -16.37 -11.04 12.39
CA PHE A 295 -15.40 -10.07 12.95
C PHE A 295 -15.98 -9.16 14.06
N GLY A 296 -17.04 -9.63 14.73
CA GLY A 296 -17.37 -9.22 16.11
C GLY A 296 -17.01 -10.34 17.08
N ILE A 297 -16.98 -10.07 18.39
CA ILE A 297 -16.94 -11.12 19.41
C ILE A 297 -18.11 -12.07 19.11
N THR A 298 -17.81 -13.22 18.52
CA THR A 298 -18.80 -14.18 18.04
C THR A 298 -18.90 -15.26 19.10
N PHE A 299 -19.94 -15.20 19.92
CA PHE A 299 -20.22 -16.27 20.86
C PHE A 299 -20.73 -17.51 20.07
N PRO A 300 -20.26 -18.72 20.39
CA PRO A 300 -20.71 -19.93 19.71
C PRO A 300 -22.23 -20.10 19.86
N ALA A 301 -22.89 -20.54 18.79
CA ALA A 301 -24.34 -20.81 18.80
C ALA A 301 -24.73 -21.97 19.72
N THR A 302 -23.76 -22.82 20.07
CA THR A 302 -23.92 -24.03 20.87
C THR A 302 -23.14 -23.88 22.17
N GLN A 303 -23.85 -24.04 23.29
CA GLN A 303 -23.28 -24.02 24.63
C GLN A 303 -22.29 -25.16 24.76
N ASN A 304 -21.08 -24.86 25.24
CA ASN A 304 -20.16 -25.90 25.68
C ASN A 304 -20.06 -25.82 27.20
N PRO A 305 -20.96 -26.49 27.95
CA PRO A 305 -20.86 -26.54 29.40
C PRO A 305 -19.54 -27.23 29.78
N SER A 306 -18.55 -26.44 30.19
CA SER A 306 -17.30 -26.97 30.73
C SER A 306 -17.60 -27.58 32.09
N SER A 307 -17.26 -28.86 32.28
CA SER A 307 -17.37 -29.53 33.58
C SER A 307 -16.38 -29.00 34.62
N ASN A 308 -15.47 -28.09 34.24
CA ASN A 308 -14.36 -27.63 35.07
C ASN A 308 -14.32 -26.08 35.06
N ALA A 309 -14.08 -25.48 36.24
CA ALA A 309 -13.87 -24.04 36.39
C ALA A 309 -12.64 -23.59 35.58
N ASN A 310 -12.84 -22.98 34.41
CA ASN A 310 -11.78 -22.33 33.65
C ASN A 310 -12.09 -20.84 33.56
N THR A 311 -11.09 -20.01 33.83
CA THR A 311 -11.25 -18.66 34.38
C THR A 311 -11.51 -17.55 33.36
N LEU A 312 -11.58 -17.79 32.04
CA LEU A 312 -11.60 -16.69 31.07
C LEU A 312 -12.40 -16.91 29.76
N ASP A 313 -12.97 -18.10 29.49
CA ASP A 313 -13.53 -18.43 28.16
C ASP A 313 -14.96 -19.02 28.15
N ASP A 314 -15.64 -19.11 29.30
CA ASP A 314 -16.97 -19.70 29.38
C ASP A 314 -18.08 -18.66 29.12
N TYR A 315 -18.79 -18.83 28.00
CA TYR A 315 -20.10 -18.24 27.76
C TYR A 315 -21.19 -19.26 28.10
N GLU A 316 -21.94 -19.00 29.18
CA GLU A 316 -23.08 -19.82 29.58
C GLU A 316 -24.34 -18.94 29.69
N ARG A 317 -25.48 -19.46 29.25
CA ARG A 317 -26.78 -18.80 29.47
C ARG A 317 -27.81 -19.85 29.87
N GLY A 318 -28.73 -19.50 30.74
CA GLY A 318 -29.76 -20.44 31.15
C GLY A 318 -30.89 -19.79 31.90
N SER A 319 -31.85 -20.63 32.29
CA SER A 319 -32.95 -20.25 33.17
C SER A 319 -32.66 -20.75 34.58
N TRP A 320 -33.12 -19.99 35.56
CA TRP A 320 -33.00 -20.31 36.98
C TRP A 320 -34.20 -19.73 37.73
N THR A 321 -34.65 -20.41 38.79
CA THR A 321 -35.78 -19.94 39.60
C THR A 321 -35.27 -19.37 40.92
N PRO A 322 -35.28 -18.03 41.13
CA PRO A 322 -34.88 -17.44 42.40
C PRO A 322 -35.77 -17.86 43.56
N THR A 323 -35.17 -17.99 44.73
CA THR A 323 -35.89 -18.18 45.98
C THR A 323 -35.77 -16.93 46.84
N PHE A 324 -36.90 -16.42 47.29
CA PHE A 324 -36.99 -15.22 48.11
C PHE A 324 -37.32 -15.59 49.55
N THR A 325 -36.63 -15.00 50.51
CA THR A 325 -36.97 -15.09 51.93
C THR A 325 -37.83 -13.88 52.31
N ASN A 326 -38.90 -14.10 53.08
CA ASN A 326 -39.87 -13.07 53.50
C ASN A 326 -40.61 -12.36 52.35
N LEU A 327 -40.84 -13.05 51.23
CA LEU A 327 -41.73 -12.62 50.14
C LEU A 327 -42.83 -13.66 49.92
N THR A 328 -44.09 -13.26 50.04
CA THR A 328 -45.25 -14.11 49.70
C THR A 328 -45.93 -13.55 48.45
N ILE A 329 -45.81 -14.25 47.32
CA ILE A 329 -46.39 -13.81 46.03
C ILE A 329 -47.77 -14.42 45.73
N GLY A 330 -48.33 -15.23 46.65
CA GLY A 330 -49.57 -15.97 46.44
C GLY A 330 -49.44 -17.00 45.31
N ASN A 331 -50.46 -17.11 44.46
CA ASN A 331 -50.45 -17.88 43.19
C ASN A 331 -49.69 -17.16 42.05
N GLY A 332 -48.80 -16.23 42.40
CA GLY A 332 -47.95 -15.50 41.47
C GLY A 332 -46.88 -16.37 40.82
N SER A 333 -46.14 -15.79 39.88
CA SER A 333 -45.08 -16.49 39.15
C SER A 333 -43.72 -15.89 39.43
N VAL A 334 -42.69 -16.75 39.42
CA VAL A 334 -41.27 -16.38 39.55
C VAL A 334 -40.54 -16.83 38.30
N TRP A 335 -39.61 -16.00 37.81
CA TRP A 335 -38.79 -16.32 36.66
C TRP A 335 -37.38 -15.75 36.84
N GLY A 336 -36.41 -16.36 36.18
CA GLY A 336 -35.03 -15.91 36.16
C GLY A 336 -34.25 -16.49 35.01
N THR A 337 -33.33 -15.69 34.49
CA THR A 337 -32.34 -16.06 33.47
C THR A 337 -30.98 -15.55 33.89
N TYR A 338 -29.93 -16.15 33.33
CA TYR A 338 -28.56 -15.73 33.57
C TYR A 338 -27.74 -15.77 32.29
N VAL A 339 -26.69 -14.95 32.29
CA VAL A 339 -25.58 -14.98 31.33
C VAL A 339 -24.29 -14.91 32.14
N LYS A 340 -23.39 -15.86 31.92
CA LYS A 340 -22.05 -15.91 32.47
C LYS A 340 -21.03 -15.70 31.34
N ILE A 341 -20.07 -14.82 31.56
CA ILE A 341 -18.92 -14.58 30.67
C ILE A 341 -17.67 -14.56 31.55
N GLY A 342 -16.85 -15.61 31.47
CA GLY A 342 -15.72 -15.74 32.39
C GLY A 342 -16.24 -15.79 33.83
N ARG A 343 -15.67 -14.94 34.70
CA ARG A 343 -16.09 -14.84 36.10
C ARG A 343 -17.27 -13.91 36.36
N GLN A 344 -17.73 -13.17 35.35
CA GLN A 344 -18.85 -12.24 35.51
C GLN A 344 -20.16 -12.92 35.18
N VAL A 345 -21.11 -12.85 36.12
CA VAL A 345 -22.48 -13.36 35.94
C VAL A 345 -23.46 -12.20 36.02
N THR A 346 -24.28 -12.06 34.99
CA THR A 346 -25.45 -11.19 34.98
C THR A 346 -26.70 -12.04 35.06
N VAL A 347 -27.53 -11.82 36.08
CA VAL A 347 -28.84 -12.46 36.22
C VAL A 347 -29.95 -11.43 36.03
N ASN A 348 -31.00 -11.84 35.32
CA ASN A 348 -32.24 -11.08 35.16
C ASN A 348 -33.37 -11.94 35.71
N PHE A 349 -34.04 -11.46 36.75
CA PHE A 349 -35.07 -12.24 37.40
C PHE A 349 -36.18 -11.37 37.95
N GLY A 350 -37.29 -11.98 38.32
CA GLY A 350 -38.40 -11.24 38.84
C GLY A 350 -39.58 -12.12 39.22
N PHE A 351 -40.65 -11.45 39.62
CA PHE A 351 -41.85 -12.10 40.10
C PHE A 351 -43.08 -11.23 39.86
N ASN A 352 -44.21 -11.90 39.70
CA ASN A 352 -45.55 -11.31 39.66
C ASN A 352 -46.30 -11.68 40.93
N PHE A 353 -47.06 -10.75 41.49
CA PHE A 353 -47.96 -11.04 42.60
C PHE A 353 -49.28 -11.61 42.09
N GLY A 354 -49.67 -12.79 42.56
CA GLY A 354 -50.96 -13.41 42.20
C GLY A 354 -52.14 -12.94 43.07
N SER A 355 -51.85 -12.38 44.23
CA SER A 355 -52.83 -11.81 45.17
C SER A 355 -52.28 -10.57 45.85
N THR A 356 -53.17 -9.74 46.42
CA THR A 356 -52.76 -8.60 47.24
C THR A 356 -51.88 -9.08 48.38
N SER A 357 -50.69 -8.48 48.53
CA SER A 357 -49.74 -8.81 49.59
C SER A 357 -49.13 -7.53 50.15
N SER A 358 -49.03 -7.47 51.47
CA SER A 358 -48.35 -6.41 52.20
C SER A 358 -47.17 -7.02 52.94
N PHE A 359 -45.98 -6.45 52.76
CA PHE A 359 -44.82 -6.81 53.56
C PHE A 359 -44.24 -5.57 54.24
N SER A 360 -43.79 -5.77 55.47
CA SER A 360 -43.10 -4.78 56.29
C SER A 360 -41.63 -5.17 56.36
N GLY A 361 -40.72 -4.24 56.06
CA GLY A 361 -39.27 -4.45 56.21
C GLY A 361 -38.45 -4.80 54.95
N GLY A 362 -39.05 -4.75 53.75
CA GLY A 362 -38.35 -5.04 52.49
C GLY A 362 -38.12 -6.55 52.26
N ILE A 363 -37.60 -6.92 51.08
CA ILE A 363 -37.19 -8.32 50.83
C ILE A 363 -35.84 -8.53 51.50
N THR A 364 -35.78 -9.43 52.49
CA THR A 364 -34.60 -9.62 53.33
C THR A 364 -33.48 -10.40 52.65
N SER A 365 -33.80 -11.41 51.82
CA SER A 365 -32.77 -12.08 51.03
C SER A 365 -33.26 -12.76 49.76
N ILE A 366 -32.40 -12.73 48.73
CA ILE A 366 -32.50 -13.57 47.53
C ILE A 366 -31.46 -14.67 47.66
N THR A 367 -31.90 -15.92 47.55
CA THR A 367 -31.06 -17.11 47.75
C THR A 367 -31.11 -18.03 46.53
N GLY A 368 -30.08 -18.87 46.41
CA GLY A 368 -29.98 -19.89 45.37
C GLY A 368 -29.43 -19.39 44.04
N LEU A 369 -28.61 -18.33 43.99
CA LEU A 369 -28.01 -17.81 42.75
C LEU A 369 -27.42 -18.94 41.88
N PRO A 370 -27.47 -18.82 40.54
CA PRO A 370 -27.05 -19.88 39.63
C PRO A 370 -25.57 -20.23 39.76
N PHE A 371 -24.74 -19.32 40.28
CA PHE A 371 -23.33 -19.54 40.57
C PHE A 371 -22.97 -18.97 41.96
N ALA A 372 -21.94 -19.56 42.57
CA ALA A 372 -21.39 -19.04 43.82
C ALA A 372 -20.84 -17.62 43.64
N THR A 373 -20.99 -16.77 44.65
CA THR A 373 -20.48 -15.39 44.67
C THR A 373 -19.11 -15.33 45.35
N GLU A 374 -18.26 -14.40 44.92
CA GLU A 374 -17.03 -14.07 45.63
C GLU A 374 -17.33 -13.37 46.96
N THR A 375 -16.62 -13.72 48.03
CA THR A 375 -16.92 -13.33 49.42
C THR A 375 -16.50 -11.89 49.79
N THR A 376 -15.84 -11.16 48.88
CA THR A 376 -15.22 -9.85 49.18
C THR A 376 -15.71 -8.70 48.31
N GLY A 377 -16.69 -8.91 47.42
CA GLY A 377 -17.19 -7.88 46.50
C GLY A 377 -18.48 -7.20 46.95
N GLN A 378 -18.58 -5.87 46.80
CA GLN A 378 -19.87 -5.18 46.81
C GLN A 378 -20.62 -5.52 45.51
N HIS A 379 -21.83 -6.06 45.63
CA HIS A 379 -22.71 -6.33 44.50
C HIS A 379 -23.56 -5.10 44.20
N VAL A 380 -23.67 -4.75 42.91
CA VAL A 380 -24.58 -3.68 42.44
C VAL A 380 -25.74 -4.36 41.73
N ALA A 381 -26.94 -4.22 42.28
CA ALA A 381 -28.17 -4.58 41.56
C ALA A 381 -29.08 -3.36 41.42
N VAL A 382 -29.66 -3.26 40.23
CA VAL A 382 -30.69 -2.28 39.92
C VAL A 382 -32.01 -3.04 39.83
N ALA A 383 -33.00 -2.59 40.60
CA ALA A 383 -34.33 -3.15 40.60
C ALA A 383 -35.32 -2.14 40.03
N SER A 384 -36.19 -2.62 39.15
CA SER A 384 -37.30 -1.85 38.60
C SER A 384 -38.60 -2.54 38.98
N PHE A 385 -39.54 -1.77 39.51
CA PHE A 385 -40.84 -2.28 39.92
C PHE A 385 -41.94 -1.56 39.17
N LEU A 386 -42.92 -2.30 38.69
CA LEU A 386 -44.12 -1.74 38.11
C LEU A 386 -45.29 -2.00 39.06
N LYS A 387 -45.88 -0.91 39.55
CA LYS A 387 -47.18 -0.95 40.21
C LYS A 387 -48.27 -0.63 39.19
N GLN A 388 -49.19 -1.56 38.97
CA GLN A 388 -50.31 -1.36 38.07
C GLN A 388 -51.15 -0.16 38.53
N GLY A 389 -51.34 0.81 37.64
CA GLY A 389 -52.05 2.06 37.94
C GLY A 389 -51.23 3.14 38.67
N SER A 390 -49.96 2.90 39.02
CA SER A 390 -49.12 3.90 39.71
C SER A 390 -47.72 4.10 39.13
N GLY A 391 -47.35 3.35 38.08
CA GLY A 391 -46.11 3.57 37.31
C GLY A 391 -44.89 2.83 37.83
N TRP A 392 -43.72 3.20 37.31
CA TRP A 392 -42.43 2.56 37.58
C TRP A 392 -41.71 3.16 38.80
N TYR A 393 -41.14 2.29 39.62
CA TYR A 393 -40.32 2.60 40.77
C TYR A 393 -38.93 2.01 40.57
N THR A 394 -37.91 2.66 41.13
CA THR A 394 -36.53 2.15 41.11
C THR A 394 -36.11 1.78 42.52
N GLY A 395 -35.36 0.70 42.65
CA GLY A 395 -34.76 0.26 43.89
C GLY A 395 -33.30 -0.09 43.71
N SER A 396 -32.56 -0.01 44.80
CA SER A 396 -31.19 -0.54 44.87
C SER A 396 -31.22 -1.81 45.73
N VAL A 397 -30.40 -2.78 45.31
CA VAL A 397 -30.04 -3.92 46.16
C VAL A 397 -28.59 -3.74 46.53
N THR A 398 -28.33 -3.69 47.83
CA THR A 398 -26.99 -3.88 48.38
C THR A 398 -26.93 -5.28 48.99
N GLY A 399 -25.77 -5.92 49.03
CA GLY A 399 -25.65 -7.22 49.68
C GLY A 399 -24.19 -7.61 49.88
N GLN A 400 -23.94 -8.44 50.88
CA GLN A 400 -22.65 -9.08 51.13
C GLN A 400 -22.83 -10.60 51.21
N ASN A 401 -21.93 -11.35 50.58
CA ASN A 401 -21.85 -12.82 50.58
C ASN A 401 -22.96 -13.54 49.81
N THR A 402 -23.11 -14.86 50.03
CA THR A 402 -23.98 -15.81 49.31
C THR A 402 -25.49 -15.52 49.39
N SER A 403 -25.87 -14.38 49.96
CA SER A 403 -27.23 -13.86 50.02
C SER A 403 -27.20 -12.33 49.80
N LEU A 404 -28.01 -11.85 48.85
CA LEU A 404 -28.21 -10.40 48.70
C LEU A 404 -29.12 -9.94 49.82
N GLN A 405 -28.68 -8.97 50.62
CA GLN A 405 -29.42 -8.53 51.80
C GLN A 405 -29.97 -7.13 51.59
N HIS A 406 -31.29 -7.06 51.42
CA HIS A 406 -32.14 -5.86 51.36
C HIS A 406 -32.41 -5.35 49.93
N LEU A 407 -33.64 -5.58 49.46
CA LEU A 407 -34.23 -4.90 48.31
C LEU A 407 -35.01 -3.67 48.81
N SER A 408 -34.46 -2.48 48.63
CA SER A 408 -35.14 -1.22 48.97
C SER A 408 -35.84 -0.65 47.73
N VAL A 409 -37.17 -0.61 47.76
CA VAL A 409 -37.97 0.12 46.75
C VAL A 409 -37.97 1.59 47.12
N SER A 410 -37.61 2.48 46.19
CA SER A 410 -37.69 3.92 46.37
C SER A 410 -38.68 4.54 45.38
N GLY A 411 -39.62 5.31 45.93
CA GLY A 411 -40.53 6.16 45.16
C GLY A 411 -40.82 7.41 45.98
N GLY A 412 -40.53 8.59 45.45
CA GLY A 412 -40.83 9.87 46.12
C GLY A 412 -40.21 10.03 47.51
N ASN A 413 -38.87 10.04 47.61
CA ASN A 413 -38.10 10.33 48.84
C ASN A 413 -38.34 9.42 50.07
N SER A 414 -39.02 8.27 49.94
CA SER A 414 -39.22 7.34 51.05
C SER A 414 -38.70 5.93 50.71
N VAL A 415 -37.87 5.38 51.59
CA VAL A 415 -37.48 3.96 51.58
C VAL A 415 -38.65 3.16 52.17
N VAL A 416 -39.09 2.11 51.49
CA VAL A 416 -40.04 1.15 52.07
C VAL A 416 -39.38 0.53 53.31
N GLY A 417 -39.82 0.98 54.49
CA GLY A 417 -39.30 0.59 55.79
C GLY A 417 -40.39 0.01 56.68
N ALA A 418 -40.01 -0.54 57.83
CA ALA A 418 -40.93 -1.18 58.78
C ALA A 418 -42.10 -0.28 59.23
N THR A 419 -41.95 1.04 59.12
CA THR A 419 -42.94 2.06 59.51
C THR A 419 -43.82 2.56 58.36
N ASN A 420 -43.58 2.14 57.11
CA ASN A 420 -44.40 2.51 55.95
C ASN A 420 -44.51 1.32 54.96
N PRO A 421 -45.39 0.34 55.21
CA PRO A 421 -45.49 -0.87 54.40
C PRO A 421 -46.00 -0.53 52.98
N PHE A 422 -45.35 -1.11 51.97
CA PHE A 422 -45.78 -0.96 50.58
C PHE A 422 -46.70 -2.13 50.22
N THR A 423 -47.96 -1.83 49.88
CA THR A 423 -48.96 -2.84 49.50
C THR A 423 -48.89 -3.11 48.00
N TRP A 424 -48.70 -4.37 47.63
CA TRP A 424 -48.72 -4.83 46.25
C TRP A 424 -50.10 -5.40 45.90
N ALA A 425 -50.58 -5.09 44.71
CA ALA A 425 -51.82 -5.64 44.16
C ALA A 425 -51.52 -6.88 43.31
N ALA A 426 -52.56 -7.67 43.03
CA ALA A 426 -52.47 -8.71 42.02
C ALA A 426 -52.02 -8.11 40.67
N ASN A 427 -51.12 -8.78 39.96
CA ASN A 427 -50.46 -8.38 38.71
C ASN A 427 -49.44 -7.23 38.82
N ASP A 428 -49.10 -6.76 40.03
CA ASP A 428 -47.89 -5.97 40.21
C ASP A 428 -46.65 -6.85 39.93
N TYR A 429 -45.59 -6.24 39.42
CA TYR A 429 -44.41 -6.95 38.90
C TYR A 429 -43.10 -6.30 39.34
N ALA A 430 -42.09 -7.13 39.61
CA ALA A 430 -40.72 -6.71 39.84
C ALA A 430 -39.77 -7.36 38.82
N ALA A 431 -38.86 -6.55 38.26
CA ALA A 431 -37.72 -6.98 37.45
C ALA A 431 -36.42 -6.53 38.12
N ILE A 432 -35.48 -7.44 38.29
CA ILE A 432 -34.21 -7.17 38.96
C ILE A 432 -33.09 -7.66 38.06
N THR A 433 -32.13 -6.76 37.79
CA THR A 433 -30.88 -7.11 37.13
C THR A 433 -29.75 -6.99 38.14
N LEU A 434 -29.02 -8.09 38.31
CA LEU A 434 -27.87 -8.18 39.21
C LEU A 434 -26.66 -8.62 38.42
N THR A 435 -25.54 -7.95 38.65
CA THR A 435 -24.22 -8.39 38.15
C THR A 435 -23.32 -8.72 39.34
N TYR A 436 -22.69 -9.90 39.32
CA TYR A 436 -21.74 -10.33 40.33
C TYR A 436 -20.57 -11.12 39.73
N ILE A 437 -19.55 -11.33 40.55
CA ILE A 437 -18.33 -12.06 40.19
C ILE A 437 -18.31 -13.41 40.93
N THR A 438 -17.98 -14.49 40.23
CA THR A 438 -17.75 -15.82 40.81
C THR A 438 -16.34 -15.93 41.38
N PRO A 439 -16.08 -16.84 42.33
CA PRO A 439 -14.73 -17.15 42.80
C PRO A 439 -13.75 -17.50 41.68
N ALA A 440 -12.47 -17.35 41.98
CA ALA A 440 -11.36 -17.66 41.09
C ALA A 440 -11.27 -19.15 40.75
#